data_AF-A0A512DSD1-F1
#
_entry.id   AF-A0A512DSD1-F1
#
_cell.length_a   1.000
_cell.length_b   1.000
_cell.length_c   1.000
_cell.angle_alpha   90.00
_cell.angle_beta   90.00
_cell.angle_gamma   90.00
#
_symmetry.space_group_name_H-M   'P 1'
#
loop_
_entity.id
_entity.type
_entity.pdbx_description
1 polymer ?
#
loop_
_entity_poly.entity_id
_entity_poly.type
_entity_poly.pdbx_seq_one_letter_code
_entity_poly.pdbx_strand_id
1 'polypeptide(L)'
;MGGITALKLEFNRTWSVPRDKVPDDAAIAAVLARPTFNDMMMICWTFGIGRVRAILEEMQQTGDVGRFAAAISGRMITNIEKGFALANRRPAAGDEARETTSNN
;
A
#
# COMPACT_ATOMS: atom_id res chain seq x y z
N MET A 1 -7.58 -25.64 -29.34
CA MET A 1 -7.52 -26.01 -27.92
C MET A 1 -6.73 -24.92 -27.20
N GLY A 2 -7.39 -24.14 -26.33
CA GLY A 2 -6.78 -23.01 -25.65
C GLY A 2 -5.81 -23.47 -24.56
N GLY A 3 -4.55 -23.10 -24.70
CA GLY A 3 -3.54 -23.29 -23.67
C GLY A 3 -3.93 -22.45 -22.45
N ILE A 4 -4.05 -23.13 -21.30
CA ILE A 4 -4.31 -22.50 -20.01
C ILE A 4 -3.14 -21.57 -19.74
N THR A 5 -3.38 -20.26 -19.85
CA THR A 5 -2.43 -19.23 -19.45
C THR A 5 -2.09 -19.45 -18.00
N ALA A 6 -0.82 -19.77 -17.73
CA ALA A 6 -0.30 -20.06 -16.42
C ALA A 6 -0.80 -19.00 -15.42
N LEU A 7 -1.64 -19.42 -14.48
CA LEU A 7 -1.97 -18.63 -13.30
C LEU A 7 -0.64 -18.34 -12.60
N LYS A 8 -0.16 -17.11 -12.75
CA LYS A 8 1.02 -16.63 -12.02
C LYS A 8 0.65 -16.67 -10.54
N LEU A 9 1.09 -17.72 -9.84
CA LEU A 9 1.00 -17.81 -8.39
C LEU A 9 1.88 -16.69 -7.82
N GLU A 10 1.26 -15.56 -7.49
CA GLU A 10 1.93 -14.54 -6.69
C GLU A 10 1.93 -15.03 -5.24
N PHE A 11 3.12 -15.41 -4.77
CA PHE A 11 3.32 -15.94 -3.43
C PHE A 11 2.99 -14.84 -2.42
N ASN A 12 1.77 -14.85 -1.92
CA ASN A 12 1.34 -13.87 -0.94
C ASN A 12 1.88 -14.27 0.43
N ARG A 13 2.88 -13.53 0.91
CA ARG A 13 3.83 -13.96 1.97
C ARG A 13 3.24 -14.11 3.37
N THR A 14 1.94 -13.84 3.53
CA THR A 14 1.25 -13.81 4.83
C THR A 14 0.00 -14.69 4.89
N TRP A 15 -0.27 -15.55 3.88
CA TRP A 15 -1.63 -16.07 3.65
C TRP A 15 -1.90 -17.52 4.09
N SER A 16 -0.91 -18.20 4.66
CA SER A 16 -1.15 -19.52 5.28
C SER A 16 -1.82 -19.42 6.65
N VAL A 17 -1.83 -18.23 7.27
CA VAL A 17 -2.54 -17.96 8.53
C VAL A 17 -3.70 -17.02 8.22
N PRO A 18 -4.95 -17.37 8.59
CA PRO A 18 -6.09 -16.47 8.47
C PRO A 18 -5.78 -15.10 9.07
N ARG A 19 -6.14 -14.02 8.36
CA ARG A 19 -5.74 -12.63 8.70
C ARG A 19 -6.22 -12.21 10.09
N ASP A 20 -7.30 -12.80 10.56
CA ASP A 20 -7.87 -12.69 11.92
C ASP A 20 -6.98 -13.31 13.02
N LYS A 21 -5.94 -14.06 12.65
CA LYS A 21 -5.03 -14.76 13.58
C LYS A 21 -3.61 -14.21 13.58
N VAL A 22 -3.27 -13.26 12.72
CA VAL A 22 -1.96 -12.59 12.72
C VAL A 22 -2.14 -11.20 13.33
N PRO A 23 -1.39 -10.83 14.39
CA PRO A 23 -1.40 -9.46 14.89
C PRO A 23 -1.05 -8.47 13.78
N ASP A 24 -1.80 -7.38 13.67
CA ASP A 24 -1.62 -6.35 12.63
C ASP A 24 -0.15 -5.91 12.49
N ASP A 25 0.54 -5.69 13.61
CA ASP A 25 1.93 -5.22 13.63
C ASP A 25 2.88 -6.26 13.04
N ALA A 26 2.62 -7.55 13.26
CA ALA A 26 3.38 -8.64 12.67
C ALA A 26 3.16 -8.72 11.15
N ALA A 27 1.94 -8.46 10.69
CA ALA A 27 1.64 -8.41 9.25
C ALA A 27 2.34 -7.22 8.57
N ILE A 28 2.37 -6.06 9.23
CA ILE A 28 3.09 -4.87 8.74
C ILE A 28 4.60 -5.14 8.71
N ALA A 29 5.17 -5.68 9.79
CA ALA A 29 6.59 -6.00 9.89
C ALA A 29 7.05 -7.00 8.81
N ALA A 30 6.23 -8.01 8.52
CA ALA A 30 6.52 -9.00 7.46
C ALA A 30 6.66 -8.35 6.07
N VAL A 31 5.83 -7.34 5.77
CA VAL A 31 5.93 -6.57 4.51
C VAL A 31 7.16 -5.66 4.53
N LEU A 32 7.41 -4.95 5.63
CA LEU A 32 8.57 -4.05 5.77
C LEU A 32 9.91 -4.79 5.67
N ALA A 33 9.98 -6.06 6.07
CA ALA A 33 11.18 -6.87 5.93
C ALA A 33 11.55 -7.16 4.47
N ARG A 34 10.56 -7.23 3.56
CA ARG A 34 10.78 -7.51 2.13
C ARG A 34 9.79 -6.71 1.27
N PRO A 35 9.96 -5.39 1.17
CA PRO A 35 8.94 -4.50 0.66
C PRO A 35 8.77 -4.64 -0.86
N THR A 36 7.52 -4.73 -1.30
CA THR A 36 7.11 -4.44 -2.68
C THR A 36 6.17 -3.24 -2.66
N PHE A 37 6.12 -2.47 -3.75
CA PHE A 37 5.28 -1.27 -3.78
C PHE A 37 3.79 -1.60 -3.59
N ASN A 38 3.31 -2.70 -4.17
CA ASN A 38 1.93 -3.14 -4.05
C ASN A 38 1.57 -3.51 -2.61
N ASP A 39 2.42 -4.31 -1.95
CA ASP A 39 2.18 -4.72 -0.56
C ASP A 39 2.25 -3.50 0.38
N MET A 40 3.21 -2.60 0.14
CA MET A 40 3.33 -1.34 0.88
C MET A 40 2.08 -0.47 0.75
N MET A 41 1.54 -0.35 -0.46
CA MET A 41 0.29 0.37 -0.71
C MET A 41 -0.88 -0.26 0.03
N MET A 42 -1.00 -1.59 -0.03
CA MET A 42 -2.05 -2.33 0.67
C MET A 42 -2.00 -2.15 2.18
N ILE A 43 -0.82 -2.23 2.81
CA ILE A 43 -0.71 -2.01 4.27
C ILE A 43 -0.93 -0.55 4.65
N CYS A 44 -0.49 0.41 3.84
CA CYS A 44 -0.72 1.84 4.09
C CYS A 44 -2.21 2.19 3.98
N TRP A 45 -2.92 1.57 3.03
CA TRP A 45 -4.37 1.71 2.90
C TRP A 45 -5.12 1.03 4.03
N THR A 46 -4.71 -0.19 4.42
CA THR A 46 -5.43 -1.01 5.42
C THR A 46 -5.24 -0.48 6.84
N PHE A 47 -4.01 -0.12 7.21
CA PHE A 47 -3.64 0.19 8.60
C PHE A 47 -3.31 1.67 8.83
N GLY A 48 -3.25 2.46 7.76
CA GLY A 48 -2.88 3.87 7.81
C GLY A 48 -1.36 4.09 7.77
N ILE A 49 -0.97 5.17 7.08
CA ILE A 49 0.44 5.54 6.87
C ILE A 49 1.17 5.80 8.20
N GLY A 50 0.52 6.45 9.16
CA GLY A 50 1.12 6.77 10.46
C GLY A 50 1.56 5.52 11.24
N ARG A 51 0.70 4.50 11.29
CA ARG A 51 1.02 3.23 11.97
C ARG A 51 2.16 2.48 11.28
N VAL A 52 2.13 2.44 9.94
CA VAL A 52 3.22 1.80 9.15
C VAL A 52 4.55 2.52 9.37
N ARG A 53 4.57 3.86 9.47
CA ARG A 53 5.79 4.62 9.79
C ARG A 53 6.31 4.31 11.18
N ALA A 54 5.43 4.24 12.18
CA ALA A 54 5.82 3.96 13.57
C ALA A 54 6.50 2.58 13.69
N ILE A 55 5.91 1.54 13.08
CA ILE A 55 6.49 0.19 13.10
C ILE A 55 7.82 0.13 12.34
N LEU A 56 7.94 0.85 11.21
CA LEU A 56 9.22 0.94 10.50
C LEU A 56 10.30 1.61 11.35
N GLU A 57 9.96 2.65 12.12
CA GLU A 57 10.89 3.31 13.04
C GLU A 57 11.31 2.38 14.19
N GLU A 58 10.35 1.67 14.79
CA GLU A 58 10.62 0.66 15.82
C GLU A 58 11.58 -0.42 15.31
N MET A 59 11.29 -1.02 14.14
CA MET A 59 12.15 -2.05 13.55
C MET A 59 13.55 -1.52 13.22
N GLN A 60 13.70 -0.23 12.89
CA GLN A 60 15.02 0.39 12.67
C GLN A 60 15.80 0.50 13.97
N GLN A 61 15.13 0.82 15.08
CA GLN A 61 15.75 0.94 16.40
C GLN A 61 16.16 -0.43 16.96
N THR A 62 15.33 -1.46 16.76
CA THR A 62 15.62 -2.83 17.23
C THR A 62 16.59 -3.59 16.32
N GLY A 63 16.77 -3.14 15.07
CA GLY A 63 17.59 -3.82 14.07
C GLY A 63 16.87 -4.94 13.32
N ASP A 64 15.56 -5.07 13.50
CA ASP A 64 14.72 -6.11 12.85
C ASP A 64 14.49 -5.85 11.36
N VAL A 65 14.90 -4.68 10.85
CA VAL A 65 14.90 -4.35 9.43
C VAL A 65 16.30 -3.99 8.94
N GLY A 66 16.72 -4.61 7.84
CA GLY A 66 17.98 -4.27 7.20
C GLY A 66 17.99 -2.83 6.65
N ARG A 67 19.13 -2.14 6.71
CA ARG A 67 19.29 -0.73 6.28
C ARG A 67 18.72 -0.46 4.87
N PHE A 68 18.92 -1.39 3.93
CA PHE A 68 18.39 -1.26 2.57
C PHE A 68 16.86 -1.30 2.54
N ALA A 69 16.26 -2.31 3.20
CA ALA A 69 14.82 -2.46 3.30
C ALA A 69 14.17 -1.26 4.00
N ALA A 70 14.83 -0.72 5.03
CA ALA A 70 14.38 0.47 5.74
C ALA A 70 14.34 1.72 4.83
N ALA A 71 15.43 1.97 4.11
CA ALA A 71 15.55 3.12 3.23
C ALA A 71 14.55 3.07 2.07
N ILE A 72 14.37 1.89 1.44
CA ILE A 72 13.43 1.75 0.33
C ILE A 72 11.97 1.82 0.81
N SER A 73 11.65 1.25 1.98
CA SER A 73 10.33 1.36 2.59
C SER A 73 9.97 2.82 2.89
N GLY A 74 10.88 3.60 3.46
CA GLY A 74 10.66 5.03 3.73
C GLY A 74 10.38 5.85 2.46
N ARG A 75 11.08 5.55 1.36
CA ARG A 75 10.80 6.15 0.04
C ARG A 75 9.42 5.76 -0.49
N MET A 76 9.05 4.48 -0.40
CA MET A 76 7.75 3.99 -0.85
C MET A 76 6.60 4.64 -0.07
N ILE A 77 6.69 4.71 1.26
CA ILE A 77 5.69 5.36 2.12
C ILE A 77 5.50 6.83 1.69
N THR A 78 6.59 7.55 1.48
CA THR A 78 6.54 8.96 1.05
C THR A 78 5.86 9.14 -0.31
N ASN A 79 6.08 8.22 -1.25
CA ASN A 79 5.43 8.26 -2.56
C ASN A 79 3.94 7.92 -2.47
N ILE A 80 3.57 6.93 -1.63
CA ILE A 80 2.17 6.56 -1.38
C ILE A 80 1.43 7.73 -0.76
N GLU A 81 2.01 8.39 0.24
CA GLU A 81 1.44 9.57 0.90
C GLU A 81 1.14 10.70 -0.09
N LYS A 82 2.09 11.01 -0.98
CA LYS A 82 1.88 11.98 -2.07
C LYS A 82 0.76 11.55 -3.02
N GLY A 83 0.71 10.26 -3.37
CA GLY A 83 -0.32 9.69 -4.23
C GLY A 83 -1.72 9.83 -3.62
N PHE A 84 -1.88 9.51 -2.33
CA PHE A 84 -3.14 9.68 -1.61
C PHE A 84 -3.54 11.15 -1.51
N ALA A 85 -2.60 12.05 -1.19
CA ALA A 85 -2.87 13.48 -1.15
C ALA A 85 -3.33 14.03 -2.51
N LEU A 86 -2.73 13.56 -3.62
CA LEU A 86 -3.14 13.95 -4.96
C LEU A 86 -4.52 13.40 -5.33
N ALA A 87 -4.82 12.14 -5.00
CA ALA A 87 -6.11 11.53 -5.25
C ALA A 87 -7.24 12.27 -4.53
N ASN A 88 -7.02 12.66 -3.26
CA ASN A 88 -7.99 13.43 -2.48
C ASN A 88 -8.20 14.87 -2.99
N ARG A 89 -7.25 15.43 -3.76
CA ARG A 89 -7.37 16.76 -4.36
C ARG A 89 -8.09 16.75 -5.70
N ARG A 90 -8.23 15.59 -6.33
CA ARG A 90 -8.89 15.47 -7.64
C ARG A 90 -10.40 15.45 -7.40
N PRO A 91 -11.18 16.43 -7.89
CA PRO A 91 -12.63 16.31 -7.86
C PRO A 91 -13.02 15.05 -8.64
N ALA A 92 -14.07 14.35 -8.17
CA ALA A 92 -14.63 13.23 -8.91
C ALA A 92 -14.95 13.71 -10.33
N ALA A 93 -14.33 13.11 -11.34
CA ALA A 93 -14.67 13.40 -12.72
C ALA A 93 -16.12 12.93 -12.94
N GLY A 94 -17.08 13.86 -12.82
CA GLY A 94 -18.50 13.55 -12.83
C GLY A 94 -19.48 14.72 -12.75
N ASP A 95 -19.04 15.95 -12.48
CA ASP A 95 -19.92 17.14 -12.42
C ASP A 95 -19.68 18.16 -13.54
N GLU A 96 -19.16 17.71 -14.69
CA GLU A 96 -19.16 18.51 -15.92
C GLU A 96 -20.01 17.82 -17.00
N ALA A 97 -21.30 17.65 -16.70
CA ALA A 97 -22.31 17.53 -17.73
C ALA A 97 -23.67 18.00 -17.20
N ARG A 98 -24.11 19.14 -17.76
CA ARG A 98 -25.50 19.67 -17.81
C ARG A 98 -25.85 20.75 -16.78
N GLU A 99 -25.61 21.99 -17.21
CA GLU A 99 -26.68 22.98 -17.28
C GLU A 99 -26.44 23.78 -18.58
N THR A 100 -27.13 23.50 -19.69
CA THR A 100 -28.30 24.26 -20.18
C THR A 100 -28.09 25.78 -20.01
N THR A 101 -28.14 26.65 -21.00
CA THR A 101 -28.87 26.68 -22.26
C THR A 101 -28.44 27.99 -22.94
N SER A 102 -28.49 28.01 -24.28
CA SER A 102 -28.77 29.20 -25.12
C SER A 102 -29.13 30.49 -24.37
N ASN A 103 -28.51 31.62 -24.71
CA ASN A 103 -29.25 32.84 -25.00
C ASN A 103 -28.38 33.92 -25.66
N ASN A 104 -28.83 34.26 -26.88
CA ASN A 104 -28.60 35.43 -27.72
C ASN A 104 -27.18 35.86 -28.09
#